data_AF-A0A8C7YSE2-F1
#
_entry.id   AF-A0A8C7YSE2-F1
#
_cell.length_a   1.000
_cell.length_b   1.000
_cell.length_c   1.000
_cell.angle_alpha   90.00
_cell.angle_beta   90.00
_cell.angle_gamma   90.00
#
_symmetry.space_group_name_H-M   'P 1'
#
loop_
_entity.id
_entity.type
_entity.pdbx_description
1 polymer ?
#
loop_
_entity_poly.entity_id
_entity_poly.type
_entity_poly.pdbx_seq_one_letter_code
_entity_poly.pdbx_strand_id
1 'polypeptide(L)'
;MLFKSFSAKDRPEVRFNLLLVYFIFYIFLFLVFLICTNVFGFQHLKNDLLRQFDSQVSDLVDHLLEESSSLERSSVPAAFSPPMSDRERAKLGHFRPPHGEGKHFTNRRSLLDELFEVDHIRTIYHMFIALLILFILSTLVVDFIDEGRLVLDFDLLVYAFGQFPLVVCTWMCMFLSVFLVPYTLFHLWAQSQSGSYGHPRVSSLLLGSAFLTYQVLGLGLLPAYVVVTNSLPPASCFIIIIEQVRLMMKAHSFVRENVPKVLSWAKDKTSPGPAVPQVSQYLYFLFAPTLIYRDKYPRNPVTRWSYVASNFLQVLGCLCYAYYVFVRLCIPQFRSISLQFLDLRAMVLCVFNSILPGVLVLLLAFFAFLHCWLNAFAEMLRFADRMFYKDWWNSTSFANYYRTWNVVVHDWLYYYVYRDFLLISQKRFRLAAMLFVFTISAAVHEYILAVCFGFFYPVLFCLFMCFGMMFNFILHDRRKGPIWNVIMWTALFLGQGVIICLYSQEWYAQRYCPLKEPSFLEMVTPRSWSCQTGLRTD
;
A
#
# COMPACT_ATOMS: atom_id res chain seq x y z
N MET A 1 -24.40 -11.09 35.68
CA MET A 1 -25.74 -10.50 35.47
C MET A 1 -25.62 -9.21 34.65
N LEU A 2 -25.13 -9.29 33.39
CA LEU A 2 -24.64 -8.11 32.65
C LEU A 2 -24.84 -8.16 31.11
N PHE A 3 -25.77 -8.97 30.63
CA PHE A 3 -26.19 -9.02 29.23
C PHE A 3 -27.72 -8.90 29.13
N LYS A 4 -28.22 -7.66 29.20
CA LYS A 4 -29.66 -7.36 29.01
C LYS A 4 -29.94 -5.90 28.62
N SER A 5 -29.12 -5.33 27.71
CA SER A 5 -29.30 -3.95 27.21
C SER A 5 -29.06 -3.80 25.70
N PHE A 6 -29.22 -4.87 24.92
CA PHE A 6 -29.48 -4.79 23.48
C PHE A 6 -30.89 -5.31 23.25
N SER A 7 -31.87 -4.41 23.31
CA SER A 7 -33.27 -4.69 22.97
C SER A 7 -33.69 -3.71 21.89
N ALA A 8 -34.12 -4.24 20.74
CA ALA A 8 -34.38 -3.42 19.58
C ALA A 8 -35.71 -2.65 19.70
N LYS A 9 -35.66 -1.35 19.44
CA LYS A 9 -36.80 -0.60 18.93
C LYS A 9 -36.34 0.51 17.99
N ASP A 10 -37.30 0.96 17.18
CA ASP A 10 -37.27 2.19 16.39
C ASP A 10 -36.19 2.26 15.29
N ARG A 11 -36.49 1.59 14.16
CA ARG A 11 -36.09 2.09 12.82
C ARG A 11 -37.14 3.12 12.35
N PRO A 12 -36.83 3.92 11.31
CA PRO A 12 -37.34 3.49 10.01
C PRO A 12 -36.32 3.50 8.86
N GLU A 13 -36.69 2.70 7.86
CA GLU A 13 -36.28 2.61 6.46
C GLU A 13 -35.20 3.58 5.89
N VAL A 14 -34.08 2.99 5.46
CA VAL A 14 -33.64 3.10 4.06
C VAL A 14 -33.20 1.71 3.59
N ARG A 15 -33.84 1.18 2.54
CA ARG A 15 -33.34 0.03 1.75
C ARG A 15 -32.92 0.55 0.38
N PHE A 16 -31.64 0.51 0.03
CA PHE A 16 -31.13 0.10 -1.30
C PHE A 16 -29.58 0.01 -1.31
N ASN A 17 -29.01 -0.76 -2.24
CA ASN A 17 -27.57 -0.81 -2.58
C ASN A 17 -26.54 -1.14 -1.47
N LEU A 18 -26.89 -2.01 -0.52
CA LEU A 18 -25.95 -2.56 0.48
C LEU A 18 -24.72 -3.25 -0.15
N LEU A 19 -24.86 -3.92 -1.30
CA LEU A 19 -23.77 -4.69 -1.93
C LEU A 19 -22.53 -3.85 -2.28
N LEU A 20 -22.70 -2.56 -2.63
CA LEU A 20 -21.57 -1.69 -2.99
C LEU A 20 -20.84 -1.12 -1.75
N VAL A 21 -21.48 -1.18 -0.58
CA VAL A 21 -20.88 -0.72 0.69
C VAL A 21 -19.89 -1.76 1.21
N TYR A 22 -20.32 -3.02 1.32
CA TYR A 22 -19.45 -4.13 1.74
C TYR A 22 -18.21 -4.34 0.85
N PHE A 23 -18.32 -3.94 -0.41
CA PHE A 23 -17.35 -4.09 -1.50
C PHE A 23 -15.99 -3.39 -1.27
N ILE A 24 -15.97 -2.33 -0.47
CA ILE A 24 -14.80 -1.44 -0.29
C ILE A 24 -14.03 -1.81 1.00
N PHE A 25 -14.52 -2.74 1.80
CA PHE A 25 -14.06 -2.99 3.18
C PHE A 25 -12.61 -3.52 3.30
N TYR A 26 -12.41 -4.79 2.96
CA TYR A 26 -11.17 -5.52 3.29
C TYR A 26 -10.03 -5.27 2.30
N ILE A 27 -10.33 -4.78 1.09
CA ILE A 27 -9.29 -4.25 0.19
C ILE A 27 -8.57 -3.09 0.88
N PHE A 28 -9.31 -2.15 1.46
CA PHE A 28 -8.74 -0.97 2.05
C PHE A 28 -8.09 -1.29 3.41
N LEU A 29 -8.71 -2.14 4.24
CA LEU A 29 -8.08 -2.61 5.49
C LEU A 29 -6.68 -3.22 5.29
N PHE A 30 -6.44 -3.87 4.14
CA PHE A 30 -5.14 -4.49 3.84
C PHE A 30 -4.23 -3.70 2.88
N LEU A 31 -4.76 -2.71 2.16
CA LEU A 31 -4.00 -1.85 1.24
C LEU A 31 -2.81 -1.18 1.93
N VAL A 32 -2.96 -0.79 3.20
CA VAL A 32 -1.88 -0.25 4.05
C VAL A 32 -0.75 -1.24 4.19
N PHE A 33 -1.10 -2.47 4.58
CA PHE A 33 -0.15 -3.56 4.75
C PHE A 33 0.58 -3.86 3.44
N LEU A 34 -0.09 -3.63 2.30
CA LEU A 34 0.41 -3.92 0.97
C LEU A 34 1.39 -2.90 0.40
N ILE A 35 1.53 -1.72 1.00
CA ILE A 35 2.44 -0.65 0.56
C ILE A 35 3.74 -0.61 1.40
N CYS A 36 3.71 -1.29 2.55
CA CYS A 36 4.75 -1.45 3.56
C CYS A 36 6.16 -1.85 3.05
N THR A 37 7.15 -1.76 3.96
CA THR A 37 8.61 -2.02 3.82
C THR A 37 9.35 -0.89 3.06
N ASN A 38 10.57 -0.42 3.40
CA ASN A 38 11.66 -0.93 4.25
C ASN A 38 12.37 0.18 5.13
N VAL A 39 13.73 0.26 5.25
CA VAL A 39 14.54 0.63 6.49
C VAL A 39 15.74 1.63 6.23
N PHE A 40 16.52 2.38 7.07
CA PHE A 40 17.27 2.36 8.39
C PHE A 40 17.83 3.82 8.64
N GLY A 41 18.59 4.29 9.66
CA GLY A 41 19.19 3.81 10.93
C GLY A 41 20.69 4.26 11.10
N PHE A 42 21.18 4.51 12.34
CA PHE A 42 22.54 5.03 12.69
C PHE A 42 22.89 4.72 14.19
N GLN A 43 24.11 4.80 14.76
CA GLN A 43 25.50 5.20 14.37
C GLN A 43 26.51 4.28 15.13
N HIS A 44 27.82 4.13 14.86
CA HIS A 44 28.87 5.17 14.81
C HIS A 44 30.26 4.57 14.41
N LEU A 45 30.93 5.05 13.34
CA LEU A 45 32.42 5.02 13.20
C LEU A 45 32.92 6.00 12.10
N LYS A 46 34.24 6.30 12.11
CA LYS A 46 34.94 7.41 11.40
C LYS A 46 34.81 7.46 9.86
N ASN A 47 34.98 8.70 9.37
CA ASN A 47 34.74 9.17 8.00
C ASN A 47 35.51 8.49 6.85
N ASP A 48 36.62 7.79 7.10
CA ASP A 48 37.41 7.18 6.02
C ASP A 48 36.74 5.91 5.48
N LEU A 49 36.04 5.15 6.33
CA LEU A 49 35.20 4.02 5.91
C LEU A 49 34.05 4.49 5.02
N LEU A 50 33.46 5.66 5.27
CA LEU A 50 32.35 6.18 4.48
C LEU A 50 32.73 6.37 3.00
N ARG A 51 33.98 6.71 2.67
CA ARG A 51 34.42 6.88 1.27
C ARG A 51 34.56 5.55 0.53
N GLN A 52 35.10 4.52 1.17
CA GLN A 52 35.13 3.16 0.60
C GLN A 52 33.73 2.54 0.53
N PHE A 53 32.86 2.85 1.49
CA PHE A 53 31.48 2.40 1.49
C PHE A 53 30.66 3.08 0.38
N ASP A 54 30.78 4.40 0.17
CA ASP A 54 30.11 5.09 -0.93
C ASP A 54 30.60 4.61 -2.31
N SER A 55 31.89 4.27 -2.48
CA SER A 55 32.36 3.67 -3.75
C SER A 55 31.79 2.26 -3.96
N GLN A 56 31.84 1.38 -2.94
CA GLN A 56 31.25 0.05 -3.05
C GLN A 56 29.72 0.09 -3.24
N VAL A 57 29.02 1.02 -2.59
CA VAL A 57 27.59 1.26 -2.76
C VAL A 57 27.27 1.95 -4.10
N SER A 58 28.19 2.73 -4.68
CA SER A 58 28.04 3.24 -6.04
C SER A 58 28.02 2.09 -7.05
N ASP A 59 29.02 1.22 -7.03
CA ASP A 59 29.10 0.04 -7.89
C ASP A 59 27.91 -0.91 -7.66
N LEU A 60 27.48 -1.05 -6.40
CA LEU A 60 26.30 -1.83 -6.02
C LEU A 60 25.02 -1.27 -6.66
N VAL A 61 24.80 0.06 -6.54
CA VAL A 61 23.61 0.73 -7.06
C VAL A 61 23.62 0.79 -8.58
N ASP A 62 24.77 0.99 -9.22
CA ASP A 62 24.86 0.98 -10.68
C ASP A 62 24.58 -0.41 -11.26
N HIS A 63 25.05 -1.49 -10.60
CA HIS A 63 24.62 -2.85 -10.94
C HIS A 63 23.13 -3.12 -10.66
N LEU A 64 22.58 -2.65 -9.53
CA LEU A 64 21.14 -2.79 -9.23
C LEU A 64 20.26 -2.04 -10.23
N LEU A 65 20.73 -0.90 -10.75
CA LEU A 65 20.08 -0.15 -11.82
C LEU A 65 20.17 -0.91 -13.15
N GLU A 66 21.34 -1.43 -13.53
CA GLU A 66 21.49 -2.20 -14.76
C GLU A 66 20.67 -3.51 -14.73
N GLU A 67 20.65 -4.23 -13.60
CA GLU A 67 19.81 -5.43 -13.41
C GLU A 67 18.31 -5.09 -13.30
N SER A 68 17.93 -3.91 -12.77
CA SER A 68 16.53 -3.45 -12.87
C SER A 68 16.11 -3.25 -14.34
N SER A 69 17.01 -2.74 -15.18
CA SER A 69 16.77 -2.55 -16.62
C SER A 69 16.81 -3.85 -17.43
N SER A 70 17.43 -4.93 -16.92
CA SER A 70 17.34 -6.26 -17.52
C SER A 70 16.08 -6.99 -17.06
N LEU A 71 15.64 -6.80 -15.82
CA LEU A 71 14.36 -7.27 -15.28
C LEU A 71 13.13 -6.58 -15.90
N GLU A 72 13.29 -5.47 -16.64
CA GLU A 72 12.26 -4.94 -17.56
C GLU A 72 12.27 -5.61 -18.95
N ARG A 73 13.38 -6.25 -19.33
CA ARG A 73 13.53 -6.97 -20.63
C ARG A 73 13.27 -8.47 -20.51
N SER A 74 13.46 -9.08 -19.33
CA SER A 74 13.23 -10.51 -19.09
C SER A 74 11.80 -10.80 -18.57
N SER A 75 10.78 -10.55 -19.39
CA SER A 75 9.38 -10.83 -19.04
C SER A 75 8.91 -12.24 -19.43
N VAL A 76 9.82 -13.18 -19.70
CA VAL A 76 9.52 -14.57 -20.06
C VAL A 76 10.54 -15.51 -19.41
N PRO A 77 10.13 -16.56 -18.67
CA PRO A 77 11.04 -17.60 -18.19
C PRO A 77 11.62 -18.40 -19.36
N ALA A 78 12.94 -18.56 -19.40
CA ALA A 78 13.67 -19.21 -20.50
C ALA A 78 13.37 -20.71 -20.72
N ALA A 79 12.48 -21.31 -19.93
CA ALA A 79 12.03 -22.69 -20.08
C ALA A 79 10.89 -22.86 -21.11
N PHE A 80 10.18 -21.79 -21.49
CA PHE A 80 8.94 -21.87 -22.28
C PHE A 80 8.92 -20.90 -23.48
N SER A 81 9.87 -21.06 -24.41
CA SER A 81 9.87 -20.35 -25.69
C SER A 81 10.59 -21.15 -26.77
N PRO A 82 10.13 -21.12 -28.04
CA PRO A 82 10.91 -21.65 -29.16
C PRO A 82 12.20 -20.80 -29.35
N PRO A 83 13.28 -21.38 -29.89
CA PRO A 83 14.55 -20.67 -30.05
C PRO A 83 14.45 -19.57 -31.12
N MET A 84 14.37 -18.31 -30.67
CA MET A 84 14.45 -17.14 -31.55
C MET A 84 15.85 -16.98 -32.15
N SER A 85 15.94 -16.34 -33.33
CA SER A 85 17.20 -16.18 -34.04
C SER A 85 18.10 -15.09 -33.43
N ASP A 86 19.42 -15.25 -33.55
CA ASP A 86 20.37 -14.23 -33.09
C ASP A 86 20.20 -12.87 -33.80
N ARG A 87 19.60 -12.87 -34.99
CA ARG A 87 19.28 -11.64 -35.74
C ARG A 87 18.15 -10.83 -35.11
N GLU A 88 17.28 -11.45 -34.31
CA GLU A 88 16.24 -10.79 -33.52
C GLU A 88 16.81 -10.35 -32.16
N ARG A 89 17.64 -11.19 -31.53
CA ARG A 89 18.42 -10.85 -30.33
C ARG A 89 19.27 -9.59 -30.54
N ALA A 90 19.91 -9.45 -31.70
CA ALA A 90 20.67 -8.26 -32.10
C ALA A 90 19.80 -7.00 -32.25
N LYS A 91 18.52 -7.11 -32.65
CA LYS A 91 17.60 -5.96 -32.76
C LYS A 91 17.12 -5.47 -31.39
N LEU A 92 16.84 -6.37 -30.44
CA LEU A 92 16.52 -5.95 -29.06
C LEU A 92 17.72 -5.37 -28.32
N GLY A 93 18.95 -5.76 -28.69
CA GLY A 93 20.17 -5.28 -28.04
C GLY A 93 20.40 -3.76 -28.11
N HIS A 94 19.82 -3.05 -29.08
CA HIS A 94 20.08 -1.63 -29.31
C HIS A 94 19.13 -0.64 -28.61
N PHE A 95 18.00 -1.08 -28.05
CA PHE A 95 17.10 -0.19 -27.29
C PHE A 95 17.54 -0.06 -25.83
N ARG A 96 18.61 0.72 -25.60
CA ARG A 96 18.88 1.37 -24.31
C ARG A 96 18.02 2.65 -24.26
N PRO A 97 17.00 2.77 -23.38
CA PRO A 97 16.37 4.07 -23.16
C PRO A 97 17.44 5.03 -22.60
N PRO A 98 17.61 6.23 -23.16
CA PRO A 98 18.68 7.14 -22.74
C PRO A 98 18.48 7.61 -21.29
N HIS A 99 19.58 7.91 -20.60
CA HIS A 99 19.58 8.41 -19.22
C HIS A 99 18.87 9.77 -19.10
N GLY A 100 17.55 9.72 -18.90
CA GLY A 100 16.67 10.88 -18.82
C GLY A 100 15.21 10.45 -18.81
N GLU A 101 14.86 9.42 -19.59
CA GLU A 101 13.49 8.93 -19.69
C GLU A 101 12.96 8.37 -18.34
N GLY A 102 11.63 8.44 -18.19
CA GLY A 102 10.89 7.85 -17.07
C GLY A 102 10.15 6.58 -17.50
N LYS A 103 9.36 5.98 -16.59
CA LYS A 103 8.62 4.74 -16.89
C LYS A 103 7.88 4.81 -18.23
N HIS A 104 8.15 3.82 -19.07
CA HIS A 104 7.43 3.54 -20.32
C HIS A 104 6.34 2.50 -20.03
N PHE A 105 5.14 2.73 -20.55
CA PHE A 105 3.98 1.87 -20.31
C PHE A 105 3.71 1.01 -21.54
N THR A 106 3.78 -0.30 -21.39
CA THR A 106 3.55 -1.29 -22.46
C THR A 106 2.20 -2.00 -22.28
N ASN A 107 1.65 -2.58 -23.36
CA ASN A 107 0.49 -3.46 -23.27
C ASN A 107 0.95 -4.84 -22.76
N ARG A 108 0.48 -5.26 -21.59
CA ARG A 108 0.81 -6.55 -20.94
C ARG A 108 -0.25 -6.92 -19.91
N ARG A 109 -0.53 -8.23 -19.76
CA ARG A 109 -1.45 -8.76 -18.74
C ARG A 109 -0.80 -8.68 -17.35
N SER A 110 -1.57 -8.98 -16.30
CA SER A 110 -0.97 -9.26 -14.99
C SER A 110 -0.37 -10.66 -14.99
N LEU A 111 0.82 -10.82 -14.40
CA LEU A 111 1.53 -12.10 -14.32
C LEU A 111 0.66 -13.26 -13.81
N LEU A 112 -0.27 -13.00 -12.88
CA LEU A 112 -1.13 -14.04 -12.32
C LEU A 112 -2.31 -14.41 -13.24
N ASP A 113 -2.76 -13.52 -14.15
CA ASP A 113 -3.71 -13.90 -15.23
C ASP A 113 -3.09 -14.98 -16.13
N GLU A 114 -1.79 -14.90 -16.36
CA GLU A 114 -1.02 -15.83 -17.21
C GLU A 114 -0.66 -17.10 -16.42
N LEU A 115 -0.29 -16.97 -15.14
CA LEU A 115 0.01 -18.11 -14.28
C LEU A 115 -1.20 -19.02 -14.01
N PHE A 116 -2.44 -18.49 -13.97
CA PHE A 116 -3.65 -19.30 -13.82
C PHE A 116 -4.03 -20.11 -15.07
N GLU A 117 -3.42 -19.84 -16.23
CA GLU A 117 -3.54 -20.72 -17.39
C GLU A 117 -2.78 -22.04 -17.17
N VAL A 118 -1.82 -22.07 -16.22
CA VAL A 118 -1.12 -23.29 -15.78
C VAL A 118 -1.94 -24.07 -14.74
N ASP A 119 -2.27 -25.33 -15.08
CA ASP A 119 -3.11 -26.23 -14.27
C ASP A 119 -2.68 -26.35 -12.80
N HIS A 120 -1.37 -26.36 -12.52
CA HIS A 120 -0.83 -26.47 -11.16
C HIS A 120 -1.20 -25.26 -10.29
N ILE A 121 -1.09 -24.04 -10.82
CA ILE A 121 -1.42 -22.80 -10.07
C ILE A 121 -2.94 -22.63 -9.98
N ARG A 122 -3.68 -23.02 -11.02
CA ARG A 122 -5.15 -23.10 -10.99
C ARG A 122 -5.64 -24.07 -9.90
N THR A 123 -4.91 -25.16 -9.66
CA THR A 123 -5.20 -26.10 -8.56
C THR A 123 -4.99 -25.45 -7.19
N ILE A 124 -3.92 -24.68 -6.99
CA ILE A 124 -3.70 -23.92 -5.73
C ILE A 124 -4.85 -22.91 -5.50
N TYR A 125 -5.28 -22.20 -6.55
CA TYR A 125 -6.44 -21.30 -6.47
C TYR A 125 -7.73 -22.05 -6.06
N HIS A 126 -7.98 -23.23 -6.62
CA HIS A 126 -9.11 -24.09 -6.20
C HIS A 126 -8.98 -24.57 -4.74
N MET A 127 -7.77 -24.86 -4.24
CA MET A 127 -7.54 -25.21 -2.83
C MET A 127 -7.88 -24.06 -1.88
N PHE A 128 -7.54 -22.82 -2.23
CA PHE A 128 -7.97 -21.64 -1.45
C PHE A 128 -9.49 -21.49 -1.44
N ILE A 129 -10.18 -21.71 -2.56
CA ILE A 129 -11.66 -21.70 -2.62
C ILE A 129 -12.26 -22.83 -1.76
N ALA A 130 -11.72 -24.04 -1.82
CA ALA A 130 -12.19 -25.16 -1.00
C ALA A 130 -12.02 -24.87 0.50
N LEU A 131 -10.90 -24.25 0.90
CA LEU A 131 -10.65 -23.85 2.28
C LEU A 131 -11.59 -22.71 2.74
N LEU A 132 -11.94 -21.76 1.86
CA LEU A 132 -12.98 -20.76 2.13
C LEU A 132 -14.35 -21.41 2.39
N ILE A 133 -14.76 -22.35 1.54
CA ILE A 133 -16.02 -23.10 1.71
C ILE A 133 -16.01 -23.86 3.04
N LEU A 134 -14.88 -24.45 3.43
CA LEU A 134 -14.72 -25.12 4.72
C LEU A 134 -14.77 -24.15 5.91
N PHE A 135 -14.19 -22.95 5.82
CA PHE A 135 -14.31 -21.91 6.87
C PHE A 135 -15.76 -21.41 7.01
N ILE A 136 -16.49 -21.23 5.89
CA ILE A 136 -17.91 -20.87 5.90
C ILE A 136 -18.73 -21.98 6.56
N LEU A 137 -18.55 -23.24 6.12
CA LEU A 137 -19.28 -24.39 6.66
C LEU A 137 -18.99 -24.61 8.14
N SER A 138 -17.72 -24.56 8.54
CA SER A 138 -17.31 -24.66 9.95
C SER A 138 -17.89 -23.53 10.80
N THR A 139 -18.08 -22.34 10.23
CA THR A 139 -18.70 -21.20 10.92
C THR A 139 -20.20 -21.47 11.12
N LEU A 140 -20.93 -21.75 10.03
CA LEU A 140 -22.36 -22.07 10.08
C LEU A 140 -22.69 -23.25 11.02
N VAL A 141 -21.82 -24.27 11.09
CA VAL A 141 -21.98 -25.43 11.98
C VAL A 141 -21.78 -25.06 13.44
N VAL A 142 -20.76 -24.27 13.79
CA VAL A 142 -20.56 -23.84 15.19
C VAL A 142 -21.67 -22.90 15.63
N ASP A 143 -22.06 -21.92 14.81
CA ASP A 143 -23.11 -20.96 15.18
C ASP A 143 -24.48 -21.67 15.36
N PHE A 144 -24.76 -22.68 14.53
CA PHE A 144 -25.93 -23.55 14.69
C PHE A 144 -25.88 -24.43 15.95
N ILE A 145 -24.70 -24.88 16.39
CA ILE A 145 -24.53 -25.63 17.64
C ILE A 145 -24.70 -24.73 18.86
N ASP A 146 -24.10 -23.53 18.84
CA ASP A 146 -24.07 -22.62 19.98
C ASP A 146 -25.41 -21.90 20.21
N GLU A 147 -26.11 -21.47 19.15
CA GLU A 147 -27.41 -20.75 19.27
C GLU A 147 -28.64 -21.60 18.89
N GLY A 148 -28.45 -22.82 18.38
CA GLY A 148 -29.55 -23.68 17.90
C GLY A 148 -30.27 -23.14 16.65
N ARG A 149 -29.71 -22.11 15.99
CA ARG A 149 -30.26 -21.43 14.81
C ARG A 149 -29.13 -20.93 13.92
N LEU A 150 -29.40 -20.82 12.62
CA LEU A 150 -28.47 -20.20 11.67
C LEU A 150 -28.55 -18.67 11.77
N VAL A 151 -27.91 -18.10 12.80
CA VAL A 151 -27.74 -16.66 12.95
C VAL A 151 -26.46 -16.24 12.25
N LEU A 152 -26.59 -15.77 11.00
CA LEU A 152 -25.52 -15.08 10.29
C LEU A 152 -25.31 -13.69 10.87
N ASP A 153 -24.58 -13.62 11.98
CA ASP A 153 -24.20 -12.34 12.57
C ASP A 153 -23.08 -11.67 11.74
N PHE A 154 -23.29 -10.39 11.46
CA PHE A 154 -22.39 -9.50 10.73
C PHE A 154 -22.14 -8.19 11.51
N ASP A 155 -22.47 -8.12 12.81
CA ASP A 155 -22.32 -6.91 13.63
C ASP A 155 -20.88 -6.39 13.68
N LEU A 156 -19.87 -7.26 13.56
CA LEU A 156 -18.46 -6.84 13.41
C LEU A 156 -18.21 -6.06 12.10
N LEU A 157 -18.88 -6.43 11.00
CA LEU A 157 -18.83 -5.66 9.74
C LEU A 157 -19.55 -4.32 9.94
N VAL A 158 -20.75 -4.33 10.52
CA VAL A 158 -21.59 -3.14 10.72
C VAL A 158 -20.90 -2.12 11.64
N TYR A 159 -20.29 -2.58 12.73
CA TYR A 159 -19.49 -1.77 13.65
C TYR A 159 -18.32 -1.09 12.95
N ALA A 160 -17.48 -1.84 12.25
CA ALA A 160 -16.28 -1.30 11.60
C ALA A 160 -16.58 -0.42 10.37
N PHE A 161 -17.79 -0.51 9.81
CA PHE A 161 -18.34 0.39 8.79
C PHE A 161 -19.21 1.54 9.32
N GLY A 162 -19.29 1.73 10.64
CA GLY A 162 -20.09 2.80 11.23
C GLY A 162 -19.78 4.17 10.62
N GLN A 163 -20.82 5.00 10.46
CA GLN A 163 -20.75 6.33 9.85
C GLN A 163 -20.36 6.37 8.34
N PHE A 164 -20.55 5.30 7.56
CA PHE A 164 -20.28 5.27 6.11
C PHE A 164 -20.73 6.51 5.28
N PRO A 165 -21.88 7.19 5.54
CA PRO A 165 -22.22 8.43 4.82
C PRO A 165 -21.20 9.56 5.00
N LEU A 166 -20.55 9.66 6.17
CA LEU A 166 -19.47 10.62 6.42
C LEU A 166 -18.20 10.24 5.63
N VAL A 167 -17.91 8.94 5.51
CA VAL A 167 -16.81 8.43 4.67
C VAL A 167 -17.02 8.84 3.21
N VAL A 168 -18.21 8.61 2.64
CA VAL A 168 -18.52 9.01 1.26
C VAL A 168 -18.45 10.52 1.06
N CYS A 169 -18.99 11.31 2.00
CA CYS A 169 -18.92 12.77 1.95
C CYS A 169 -17.45 13.26 1.97
N THR A 170 -16.65 12.76 2.92
CA THR A 170 -15.24 13.13 3.07
C THR A 170 -14.43 12.75 1.83
N TRP A 171 -14.63 11.54 1.29
CA TRP A 171 -13.99 11.10 0.05
C TRP A 171 -14.37 11.97 -1.16
N MET A 172 -15.65 12.32 -1.31
CA MET A 172 -16.11 13.22 -2.38
C MET A 172 -15.47 14.61 -2.28
N CYS A 173 -15.35 15.17 -1.06
CA CYS A 173 -14.66 16.44 -0.83
C CYS A 173 -13.16 16.36 -1.14
N MET A 174 -12.47 15.31 -0.70
CA MET A 174 -11.06 15.06 -1.03
C MET A 174 -10.84 14.87 -2.53
N PHE A 175 -11.67 14.08 -3.19
CA PHE A 175 -11.58 13.85 -4.63
C PHE A 175 -11.80 15.16 -5.41
N LEU A 176 -12.82 15.94 -5.06
CA LEU A 176 -13.13 17.21 -5.72
C LEU A 176 -12.03 18.26 -5.49
N SER A 177 -11.49 18.37 -4.27
CA SER A 177 -10.37 19.28 -3.99
C SER A 177 -9.10 18.89 -4.75
N VAL A 178 -8.79 17.60 -4.87
CA VAL A 178 -7.65 17.09 -5.67
C VAL A 178 -7.86 17.31 -7.16
N PHE A 179 -9.09 17.16 -7.66
CA PHE A 179 -9.41 17.43 -9.05
C PHE A 179 -9.27 18.93 -9.40
N LEU A 180 -9.71 19.83 -8.51
CA LEU A 180 -9.75 21.27 -8.78
C LEU A 180 -8.46 22.01 -8.40
N VAL A 181 -7.93 21.83 -7.18
CA VAL A 181 -6.89 22.71 -6.63
C VAL A 181 -5.50 22.46 -7.27
N PRO A 182 -4.95 21.24 -7.31
CA PRO A 182 -3.76 20.93 -8.10
C PRO A 182 -3.84 21.36 -9.58
N TYR A 183 -5.00 21.17 -10.23
CA TYR A 183 -5.16 21.52 -11.64
C TYR A 183 -5.15 23.03 -11.87
N THR A 184 -5.93 23.79 -11.08
CA THR A 184 -6.00 25.26 -11.18
C THR A 184 -4.67 25.92 -10.78
N LEU A 185 -4.04 25.50 -9.69
CA LEU A 185 -2.71 26.01 -9.29
C LEU A 185 -1.65 25.75 -10.37
N PHE A 186 -1.64 24.56 -10.97
CA PHE A 186 -0.73 24.26 -12.07
C PHE A 186 -1.02 25.11 -13.31
N HIS A 187 -2.28 25.31 -13.67
CA HIS A 187 -2.67 26.08 -14.86
C HIS A 187 -2.34 27.58 -14.71
N LEU A 188 -2.59 28.16 -13.54
CA LEU A 188 -2.20 29.53 -13.19
C LEU A 188 -0.66 29.67 -13.19
N TRP A 189 0.06 28.68 -12.66
CA TRP A 189 1.51 28.68 -12.70
C TRP A 189 2.04 28.64 -14.13
N ALA A 190 1.51 27.75 -14.99
CA ALA A 190 1.92 27.65 -16.39
C ALA A 190 1.67 28.96 -17.16
N GLN A 191 0.50 29.58 -16.99
CA GLN A 191 0.20 30.91 -17.54
C GLN A 191 1.20 31.97 -17.07
N SER A 192 1.61 31.95 -15.80
CA SER A 192 2.60 32.89 -15.26
C SER A 192 4.03 32.68 -15.79
N GLN A 193 4.34 31.51 -16.37
CA GLN A 193 5.60 31.28 -17.10
C GLN A 193 5.50 31.72 -18.57
N SER A 194 4.29 31.77 -19.15
CA SER A 194 4.03 32.26 -20.51
C SER A 194 3.90 33.80 -20.60
N GLY A 195 3.47 34.46 -19.53
CA GLY A 195 3.16 35.90 -19.52
C GLY A 195 4.39 36.81 -19.56
N SER A 196 4.43 37.76 -20.51
CA SER A 196 5.61 38.60 -20.78
C SER A 196 5.92 39.70 -19.74
N TYR A 197 5.03 39.92 -18.77
CA TYR A 197 5.10 41.05 -17.80
C TYR A 197 5.19 40.61 -16.32
N GLY A 198 5.31 39.30 -16.03
CA GLY A 198 5.40 38.79 -14.66
C GLY A 198 6.84 38.59 -14.17
N HIS A 199 7.02 38.46 -12.86
CA HIS A 199 8.26 37.90 -12.27
C HIS A 199 8.10 36.38 -12.09
N PRO A 200 8.55 35.53 -13.05
CA PRO A 200 8.20 34.10 -13.07
C PRO A 200 8.72 33.30 -11.87
N ARG A 201 9.83 33.74 -11.26
CA ARG A 201 10.41 33.15 -10.05
C ARG A 201 9.52 33.39 -8.81
N VAL A 202 8.98 34.60 -8.66
CA VAL A 202 8.10 34.96 -7.53
C VAL A 202 6.78 34.20 -7.65
N SER A 203 6.19 34.16 -8.85
CA SER A 203 4.99 33.34 -9.11
C SER A 203 5.22 31.86 -8.82
N SER A 204 6.36 31.30 -9.23
CA SER A 204 6.72 29.91 -8.94
C SER A 204 6.87 29.63 -7.44
N LEU A 205 7.45 30.56 -6.68
CA LEU A 205 7.57 30.43 -5.23
C LEU A 205 6.20 30.49 -4.55
N LEU A 206 5.35 31.45 -4.93
CA LEU A 206 4.02 31.64 -4.35
C LEU A 206 3.08 30.46 -4.66
N LEU A 207 2.97 30.05 -5.93
CA LEU A 207 2.09 28.95 -6.32
C LEU A 207 2.65 27.57 -5.90
N GLY A 208 3.97 27.42 -5.84
CA GLY A 208 4.62 26.24 -5.25
C GLY A 208 4.39 26.14 -3.73
N SER A 209 4.48 27.25 -3.00
CA SER A 209 4.16 27.28 -1.57
C SER A 209 2.67 27.04 -1.31
N ALA A 210 1.77 27.61 -2.12
CA ALA A 210 0.33 27.34 -2.03
C ALA A 210 0.00 25.87 -2.27
N PHE A 211 0.64 25.22 -3.26
CA PHE A 211 0.49 23.78 -3.50
C PHE A 211 1.03 22.94 -2.33
N LEU A 212 2.18 23.30 -1.75
CA LEU A 212 2.73 22.62 -0.58
C LEU A 212 1.81 22.78 0.65
N THR A 213 1.30 23.99 0.91
CA THR A 213 0.33 24.28 1.98
C THR A 213 -0.96 23.48 1.78
N TYR A 214 -1.45 23.37 0.53
CA TYR A 214 -2.60 22.51 0.21
C TYR A 214 -2.32 21.03 0.48
N GLN A 215 -1.15 20.51 0.08
CA GLN A 215 -0.75 19.13 0.37
C GLN A 215 -0.69 18.84 1.87
N VAL A 216 -0.10 19.75 2.67
CA VAL A 216 0.06 19.54 4.12
C VAL A 216 -1.24 19.78 4.89
N LEU A 217 -1.93 20.90 4.68
CA LEU A 217 -3.12 21.25 5.46
C LEU A 217 -4.39 20.62 4.87
N GLY A 218 -4.61 20.80 3.57
CA GLY A 218 -5.85 20.39 2.88
C GLY A 218 -5.95 18.90 2.63
N LEU A 219 -4.82 18.22 2.39
CA LEU A 219 -4.77 16.76 2.26
C LEU A 219 -4.11 16.05 3.42
N GLY A 220 -3.05 16.57 4.04
CA GLY A 220 -2.39 15.92 5.18
C GLY A 220 -3.23 15.97 6.46
N LEU A 221 -3.56 17.17 6.95
CA LEU A 221 -4.21 17.33 8.25
C LEU A 221 -5.74 17.20 8.21
N LEU A 222 -6.42 17.75 7.20
CA LEU A 222 -7.88 17.83 7.19
C LEU A 222 -8.59 16.45 7.21
N PRO A 223 -8.21 15.43 6.40
CA PRO A 223 -8.85 14.12 6.44
C PRO A 223 -8.60 13.39 7.78
N ALA A 224 -7.38 13.47 8.31
CA ALA A 224 -7.03 12.92 9.62
C ALA A 224 -7.81 13.58 10.76
N TYR A 225 -7.97 14.91 10.71
CA TYR A 225 -8.76 15.67 11.67
C TYR A 225 -10.25 15.25 11.65
N VAL A 226 -10.85 15.11 10.45
CA VAL A 226 -12.24 14.63 10.31
C VAL A 226 -12.40 13.23 10.88
N VAL A 227 -11.48 12.32 10.55
CA VAL A 227 -11.42 10.94 11.05
C VAL A 227 -11.39 10.88 12.58
N VAL A 228 -10.42 11.58 13.20
CA VAL A 228 -10.18 11.49 14.64
C VAL A 228 -11.30 12.18 15.42
N THR A 229 -11.73 13.37 14.98
CA THR A 229 -12.77 14.15 15.67
C THR A 229 -14.13 13.45 15.66
N ASN A 230 -14.49 12.75 14.58
CA ASN A 230 -15.73 11.98 14.51
C ASN A 230 -15.60 10.55 15.07
N SER A 231 -14.41 10.17 15.56
CA SER A 231 -14.11 8.83 16.07
C SER A 231 -14.54 7.71 15.09
N LEU A 232 -14.13 7.84 13.82
CA LEU A 232 -14.50 6.88 12.79
C LEU A 232 -14.01 5.45 13.14
N PRO A 233 -14.85 4.42 13.02
CA PRO A 233 -14.43 3.03 13.22
C PRO A 233 -13.28 2.63 12.28
N PRO A 234 -12.40 1.68 12.65
CA PRO A 234 -11.09 1.53 12.02
C PRO A 234 -11.10 1.40 10.50
N ALA A 235 -11.99 0.57 9.93
CA ALA A 235 -12.05 0.37 8.48
C ALA A 235 -12.60 1.60 7.73
N SER A 236 -13.57 2.30 8.32
CA SER A 236 -14.10 3.56 7.81
C SER A 236 -13.02 4.65 7.80
N CYS A 237 -12.15 4.65 8.79
CA CYS A 237 -10.93 5.45 8.80
C CYS A 237 -9.93 5.00 7.71
N PHE A 238 -9.58 3.71 7.64
CA PHE A 238 -8.63 3.17 6.65
C PHE A 238 -8.98 3.60 5.21
N ILE A 239 -10.26 3.56 4.82
CA ILE A 239 -10.72 4.03 3.50
C ILE A 239 -10.30 5.49 3.24
N ILE A 240 -10.52 6.39 4.21
CA ILE A 240 -10.16 7.81 4.08
C ILE A 240 -8.64 8.01 4.03
N ILE A 241 -7.90 7.45 4.99
CA ILE A 241 -6.46 7.73 5.13
C ILE A 241 -5.63 7.11 4.00
N ILE A 242 -6.11 6.02 3.38
CA ILE A 242 -5.48 5.42 2.20
C ILE A 242 -5.78 6.22 0.93
N GLU A 243 -7.04 6.61 0.74
CA GLU A 243 -7.41 7.47 -0.40
C GLU A 243 -6.72 8.82 -0.33
N GLN A 244 -6.54 9.37 0.87
CA GLN A 244 -5.71 10.53 1.16
C GLN A 244 -4.28 10.33 0.62
N VAL A 245 -3.56 9.31 1.08
CA VAL A 245 -2.18 9.03 0.65
C VAL A 245 -2.12 8.82 -0.87
N ARG A 246 -3.03 8.03 -1.43
CA ARG A 246 -3.14 7.78 -2.88
C ARG A 246 -3.33 9.07 -3.68
N LEU A 247 -4.20 9.97 -3.22
CA LEU A 247 -4.49 11.24 -3.88
C LEU A 247 -3.34 12.25 -3.72
N MET A 248 -2.68 12.30 -2.57
CA MET A 248 -1.45 13.10 -2.37
C MET A 248 -0.34 12.66 -3.34
N MET A 249 -0.07 11.35 -3.43
CA MET A 249 0.90 10.78 -4.37
C MET A 249 0.59 11.13 -5.83
N LYS A 250 -0.68 11.05 -6.24
CA LYS A 250 -1.11 11.42 -7.60
C LYS A 250 -1.01 12.93 -7.86
N ALA A 251 -1.45 13.76 -6.93
CA ALA A 251 -1.35 15.22 -7.05
C ALA A 251 0.12 15.68 -7.14
N HIS A 252 1.03 15.07 -6.36
CA HIS A 252 2.46 15.28 -6.50
C HIS A 252 2.98 14.87 -7.89
N SER A 253 2.69 13.64 -8.34
CA SER A 253 3.13 13.14 -9.66
C SER A 253 2.66 14.03 -10.81
N PHE A 254 1.40 14.47 -10.78
CA PHE A 254 0.83 15.35 -11.80
C PHE A 254 1.59 16.68 -11.92
N VAL A 255 1.88 17.35 -10.80
CA VAL A 255 2.66 18.60 -10.84
C VAL A 255 4.11 18.30 -11.28
N ARG A 256 4.73 17.27 -10.71
CA ARG A 256 6.13 16.92 -10.93
C ARG A 256 6.46 16.53 -12.37
N GLU A 257 5.56 15.83 -13.06
CA GLU A 257 5.74 15.42 -14.47
C GLU A 257 5.48 16.56 -15.46
N ASN A 258 4.63 17.55 -15.11
CA ASN A 258 4.25 18.62 -16.04
C ASN A 258 5.08 19.91 -15.87
N VAL A 259 5.63 20.19 -14.68
CA VAL A 259 6.54 21.33 -14.44
C VAL A 259 7.74 21.32 -15.41
N PRO A 260 8.46 20.21 -15.64
CA PRO A 260 9.58 20.16 -16.59
C PRO A 260 9.17 20.50 -18.02
N LYS A 261 7.99 20.07 -18.49
CA LYS A 261 7.48 20.31 -19.85
C LYS A 261 7.24 21.80 -20.12
N VAL A 262 6.68 22.50 -19.14
CA VAL A 262 6.45 23.95 -19.22
C VAL A 262 7.79 24.71 -19.13
N LEU A 263 8.73 24.24 -18.30
CA LEU A 263 10.06 24.84 -18.16
C LEU A 263 11.00 24.60 -19.36
N SER A 264 10.81 23.54 -20.15
CA SER A 264 11.49 23.38 -21.44
C SER A 264 10.83 24.28 -22.49
N TRP A 265 9.49 24.22 -22.63
CA TRP A 265 8.75 25.07 -23.57
C TRP A 265 9.02 26.58 -23.38
N ALA A 266 9.11 27.05 -22.13
CA ALA A 266 9.38 28.47 -21.83
C ALA A 266 10.79 28.94 -22.27
N LYS A 267 11.73 28.00 -22.48
CA LYS A 267 13.03 28.24 -23.11
C LYS A 267 12.91 28.12 -24.63
N ASP A 268 12.34 27.00 -25.08
CA ASP A 268 12.24 26.60 -26.48
C ASP A 268 10.96 27.19 -27.13
N LYS A 269 10.93 28.52 -27.22
CA LYS A 269 9.80 29.34 -27.74
C LYS A 269 9.39 29.07 -29.20
N THR A 270 10.01 28.08 -29.85
CA THR A 270 9.71 27.62 -31.22
C THR A 270 8.52 26.68 -31.29
N SER A 271 8.06 26.12 -30.16
CA SER A 271 6.97 25.13 -30.13
C SER A 271 5.59 25.76 -29.93
N PRO A 272 4.55 25.34 -30.70
CA PRO A 272 3.23 25.96 -30.69
C PRO A 272 2.44 25.66 -29.40
N GLY A 273 2.43 26.64 -28.49
CA GLY A 273 1.63 26.65 -27.27
C GLY A 273 2.24 25.87 -26.08
N PRO A 274 1.97 26.28 -24.82
CA PRO A 274 2.49 25.60 -23.65
C PRO A 274 1.87 24.20 -23.52
N ALA A 275 2.70 23.21 -23.20
CA ALA A 275 2.31 21.80 -23.08
C ALA A 275 1.52 21.52 -21.77
N VAL A 276 0.33 22.11 -21.65
CA VAL A 276 -0.58 21.98 -20.51
C VAL A 276 -1.53 20.79 -20.73
N PRO A 277 -1.69 19.88 -19.75
CA PRO A 277 -2.57 18.72 -19.88
C PRO A 277 -4.06 19.09 -19.81
N GLN A 278 -4.88 18.35 -20.56
CA GLN A 278 -6.33 18.50 -20.55
C GLN A 278 -6.94 17.96 -19.24
N VAL A 279 -8.04 18.58 -18.80
CA VAL A 279 -8.85 18.15 -17.65
C VAL A 279 -9.23 16.66 -17.75
N SER A 280 -9.57 16.18 -18.95
CA SER A 280 -9.90 14.79 -19.25
C SER A 280 -8.76 13.80 -18.97
N GLN A 281 -7.51 14.19 -19.28
CA GLN A 281 -6.32 13.39 -19.04
C GLN A 281 -6.00 13.32 -17.54
N TYR A 282 -6.18 14.43 -16.82
CA TYR A 282 -6.00 14.45 -15.36
C TYR A 282 -7.06 13.62 -14.64
N LEU A 283 -8.34 13.79 -15.00
CA LEU A 283 -9.45 13.01 -14.43
C LEU A 283 -9.27 11.50 -14.68
N TYR A 284 -8.86 11.11 -15.89
CA TYR A 284 -8.52 9.72 -16.19
C TYR A 284 -7.38 9.20 -15.31
N PHE A 285 -6.31 9.98 -15.13
CA PHE A 285 -5.19 9.61 -14.26
C PHE A 285 -5.62 9.45 -12.80
N LEU A 286 -6.53 10.29 -12.26
CA LEU A 286 -6.99 10.16 -10.87
C LEU A 286 -7.61 8.78 -10.59
N PHE A 287 -8.30 8.17 -11.56
CA PHE A 287 -8.85 6.81 -11.44
C PHE A 287 -7.91 5.69 -11.93
N ALA A 288 -6.95 5.96 -12.82
CA ALA A 288 -6.06 4.93 -13.39
C ALA A 288 -5.29 4.12 -12.31
N PRO A 289 -5.05 2.80 -12.49
CA PRO A 289 -4.33 1.96 -11.54
C PRO A 289 -2.80 2.16 -11.61
N THR A 290 -2.35 3.41 -11.65
CA THR A 290 -0.94 3.81 -11.59
C THR A 290 -0.79 5.14 -10.87
N LEU A 291 0.39 5.40 -10.30
CA LEU A 291 0.72 6.63 -9.59
C LEU A 291 1.67 7.54 -10.39
N ILE A 292 2.08 7.15 -11.60
CA ILE A 292 2.94 7.95 -12.50
C ILE A 292 2.10 8.60 -13.59
N TYR A 293 2.13 9.94 -13.66
CA TYR A 293 1.39 10.72 -14.65
C TYR A 293 2.00 10.65 -16.06
N ARG A 294 1.14 10.41 -17.06
CA ARG A 294 1.43 10.51 -18.50
C ARG A 294 0.22 11.10 -19.22
N ASP A 295 0.47 11.86 -20.28
CA ASP A 295 -0.59 12.47 -21.10
C ASP A 295 -1.35 11.41 -21.93
N LYS A 296 -0.69 10.29 -22.23
CA LYS A 296 -1.23 9.14 -22.94
C LYS A 296 -0.71 7.85 -22.30
N TYR A 297 -1.59 6.86 -22.18
CA TYR A 297 -1.30 5.51 -21.70
C TYR A 297 -1.70 4.50 -22.79
N PRO A 298 -1.10 3.30 -22.85
CA PRO A 298 -1.58 2.23 -23.73
C PRO A 298 -3.00 1.81 -23.30
N ARG A 299 -3.89 1.58 -24.26
CA ARG A 299 -5.30 1.26 -24.00
C ARG A 299 -5.79 0.03 -24.74
N ASN A 300 -6.63 -0.75 -24.06
CA ASN A 300 -7.28 -1.92 -24.65
C ASN A 300 -8.36 -1.49 -25.66
N PRO A 301 -8.63 -2.28 -26.72
CA PRO A 301 -9.64 -1.94 -27.73
C PRO A 301 -11.08 -2.02 -27.20
N VAL A 302 -11.37 -2.95 -26.27
CA VAL A 302 -12.69 -3.20 -25.69
C VAL A 302 -12.61 -3.39 -24.17
N THR A 303 -13.74 -3.28 -23.48
CA THR A 303 -13.91 -3.56 -22.04
C THR A 303 -14.65 -4.88 -21.87
N ARG A 304 -14.02 -5.88 -21.26
CA ARG A 304 -14.61 -7.21 -21.01
C ARG A 304 -15.37 -7.20 -19.68
N TRP A 305 -16.64 -6.80 -19.68
CA TRP A 305 -17.45 -6.69 -18.47
C TRP A 305 -17.56 -7.98 -17.64
N SER A 306 -17.51 -9.17 -18.26
CA SER A 306 -17.46 -10.44 -17.53
C SER A 306 -16.17 -10.61 -16.71
N TYR A 307 -15.03 -10.12 -17.22
CA TYR A 307 -13.76 -10.10 -16.47
C TYR A 307 -13.78 -9.06 -15.34
N VAL A 308 -14.40 -7.90 -15.55
CA VAL A 308 -14.66 -6.90 -14.49
C VAL A 308 -15.49 -7.52 -13.35
N ALA A 309 -16.64 -8.11 -13.70
CA ALA A 309 -17.56 -8.73 -12.74
C ALA A 309 -16.91 -9.93 -12.01
N SER A 310 -16.16 -10.77 -12.71
CA SER A 310 -15.45 -11.90 -12.11
C SER A 310 -14.39 -11.43 -11.09
N ASN A 311 -13.56 -10.45 -11.44
CA ASN A 311 -12.58 -9.89 -10.51
C ASN A 311 -13.25 -9.26 -9.28
N PHE A 312 -14.36 -8.55 -9.47
CA PHE A 312 -15.10 -7.95 -8.37
C PHE A 312 -15.85 -8.97 -7.49
N LEU A 313 -16.23 -10.14 -8.02
CA LEU A 313 -16.74 -11.25 -7.24
C LEU A 313 -15.63 -11.97 -6.47
N GLN A 314 -14.45 -12.13 -7.07
CA GLN A 314 -13.26 -12.67 -6.40
C GLN A 314 -12.80 -11.77 -5.24
N VAL A 315 -12.80 -10.46 -5.45
CA VAL A 315 -12.67 -9.43 -4.40
C VAL A 315 -13.60 -9.75 -3.24
N LEU A 316 -14.92 -9.83 -3.50
CA LEU A 316 -15.93 -10.08 -2.46
C LEU A 316 -15.69 -11.41 -1.73
N GLY A 317 -15.30 -12.47 -2.45
CA GLY A 317 -14.91 -13.76 -1.86
C GLY A 317 -13.73 -13.65 -0.90
N CYS A 318 -12.67 -12.92 -1.27
CA CYS A 318 -11.54 -12.65 -0.40
C CYS A 318 -11.88 -11.73 0.79
N LEU A 319 -12.84 -10.82 0.63
CA LEU A 319 -13.35 -9.99 1.73
C LEU A 319 -14.03 -10.89 2.79
N CYS A 320 -14.91 -11.78 2.36
CA CYS A 320 -15.54 -12.78 3.24
C CYS A 320 -14.51 -13.74 3.86
N TYR A 321 -13.47 -14.13 3.12
CA TYR A 321 -12.38 -14.96 3.65
C TYR A 321 -11.65 -14.25 4.80
N ALA A 322 -11.25 -12.99 4.60
CA ALA A 322 -10.60 -12.20 5.65
C ALA A 322 -11.48 -12.09 6.91
N TYR A 323 -12.80 -11.89 6.76
CA TYR A 323 -13.76 -11.92 7.88
C TYR A 323 -13.68 -13.21 8.68
N TYR A 324 -13.82 -14.38 8.03
CA TYR A 324 -13.80 -15.66 8.73
C TYR A 324 -12.43 -15.98 9.36
N VAL A 325 -11.32 -15.54 8.76
CA VAL A 325 -9.99 -15.65 9.37
C VAL A 325 -9.90 -14.83 10.67
N PHE A 326 -10.39 -13.59 10.68
CA PHE A 326 -10.44 -12.79 11.91
C PHE A 326 -11.37 -13.40 12.96
N VAL A 327 -12.57 -13.84 12.58
CA VAL A 327 -13.57 -14.40 13.50
C VAL A 327 -13.14 -15.73 14.10
N ARG A 328 -12.59 -16.66 13.31
CA ARG A 328 -12.25 -18.02 13.77
C ARG A 328 -10.83 -18.18 14.31
N LEU A 329 -9.85 -17.42 13.80
CA LEU A 329 -8.45 -17.56 14.22
C LEU A 329 -8.01 -16.44 15.17
N CYS A 330 -8.28 -15.17 14.83
CA CYS A 330 -7.77 -14.04 15.62
C CYS A 330 -8.57 -13.78 16.91
N ILE A 331 -9.90 -13.64 16.83
CA ILE A 331 -10.72 -13.20 17.98
C ILE A 331 -10.61 -14.14 19.21
N PRO A 332 -10.71 -15.49 19.09
CA PRO A 332 -10.62 -16.37 20.25
C PRO A 332 -9.25 -16.33 20.93
N GLN A 333 -8.18 -16.23 20.14
CA GLN A 333 -6.81 -16.11 20.62
C GLN A 333 -6.58 -14.80 21.38
N PHE A 334 -6.96 -13.67 20.79
CA PHE A 334 -6.72 -12.37 21.45
C PHE A 334 -7.62 -12.15 22.65
N ARG A 335 -8.89 -12.57 22.61
CA ARG A 335 -9.83 -12.45 23.75
C ARG A 335 -9.40 -13.24 24.99
N SER A 336 -8.66 -14.33 24.81
CA SER A 336 -8.13 -15.14 25.92
C SER A 336 -6.76 -14.64 26.42
N ILE A 337 -5.86 -14.21 25.52
CA ILE A 337 -4.51 -13.79 25.88
C ILE A 337 -4.44 -12.32 26.37
N SER A 338 -5.43 -11.48 26.04
CA SER A 338 -5.52 -10.08 26.49
C SER A 338 -5.84 -9.88 27.99
N LEU A 339 -5.53 -10.87 28.83
CA LEU A 339 -5.55 -10.81 30.30
C LEU A 339 -4.18 -11.15 30.91
N GLN A 340 -3.17 -11.46 30.08
CA GLN A 340 -1.84 -11.94 30.50
C GLN A 340 -0.69 -11.20 29.79
N PHE A 341 -0.83 -9.87 29.62
CA PHE A 341 0.07 -9.04 28.82
C PHE A 341 1.57 -9.09 29.20
N LEU A 342 1.91 -9.53 30.42
CA LEU A 342 3.29 -9.52 30.95
C LEU A 342 3.99 -10.90 30.93
N ASP A 343 3.32 -11.99 30.53
CA ASP A 343 4.01 -13.28 30.38
C ASP A 343 4.68 -13.41 29.00
N LEU A 344 6.02 -13.45 29.01
CA LEU A 344 6.84 -13.68 27.82
C LEU A 344 6.50 -15.01 27.12
N ARG A 345 6.11 -16.06 27.87
CA ARG A 345 5.73 -17.36 27.30
C ARG A 345 4.39 -17.25 26.55
N ALA A 346 3.37 -16.66 27.16
CA ALA A 346 2.11 -16.34 26.50
C ALA A 346 2.31 -15.45 25.27
N MET A 347 3.15 -14.41 25.35
CA MET A 347 3.46 -13.53 24.23
C MET A 347 4.11 -14.29 23.06
N VAL A 348 5.12 -15.12 23.30
CA VAL A 348 5.79 -15.91 22.25
C VAL A 348 4.83 -16.91 21.60
N LEU A 349 4.01 -17.60 22.39
CA LEU A 349 2.96 -18.50 21.87
C LEU A 349 1.92 -17.73 21.04
N CYS A 350 1.55 -16.52 21.45
CA CYS A 350 0.63 -15.65 20.71
C CYS A 350 1.22 -15.20 19.37
N VAL A 351 2.52 -14.86 19.31
CA VAL A 351 3.21 -14.55 18.05
C VAL A 351 3.18 -15.75 17.11
N PHE A 352 3.57 -16.95 17.57
CA PHE A 352 3.57 -18.15 16.72
C PHE A 352 2.18 -18.52 16.20
N ASN A 353 1.15 -18.50 17.06
CA ASN A 353 -0.23 -18.76 16.63
C ASN A 353 -0.75 -17.69 15.65
N SER A 354 -0.27 -16.44 15.76
CA SER A 354 -0.62 -15.35 14.83
C SER A 354 0.03 -15.46 13.44
N ILE A 355 1.05 -16.31 13.25
CA ILE A 355 1.72 -16.45 11.94
C ILE A 355 0.75 -16.95 10.87
N LEU A 356 -0.03 -18.00 11.15
CA LEU A 356 -0.96 -18.59 10.18
C LEU A 356 -2.03 -17.58 9.69
N PRO A 357 -2.83 -16.93 10.56
CA PRO A 357 -3.77 -15.91 10.09
C PRO A 357 -3.07 -14.73 9.43
N GLY A 358 -1.88 -14.33 9.89
CA GLY A 358 -1.08 -13.28 9.26
C GLY A 358 -0.68 -13.59 7.83
N VAL A 359 -0.21 -14.81 7.55
CA VAL A 359 0.17 -15.25 6.20
C VAL A 359 -1.07 -15.43 5.30
N LEU A 360 -2.18 -15.92 5.85
CA LEU A 360 -3.45 -16.00 5.09
C LEU A 360 -3.94 -14.60 4.70
N VAL A 361 -4.01 -13.66 5.64
CA VAL A 361 -4.40 -12.26 5.37
C VAL A 361 -3.43 -11.61 4.37
N LEU A 362 -2.12 -11.87 4.47
CA LEU A 362 -1.10 -11.41 3.53
C LEU A 362 -1.38 -11.83 2.07
N LEU A 363 -1.62 -13.12 1.85
CA LEU A 363 -1.85 -13.66 0.51
C LEU A 363 -3.22 -13.26 -0.03
N LEU A 364 -4.27 -13.29 0.81
CA LEU A 364 -5.65 -13.02 0.40
C LEU A 364 -5.86 -11.63 -0.18
N ALA A 365 -5.22 -10.61 0.38
CA ALA A 365 -5.44 -9.24 -0.06
C ALA A 365 -4.24 -8.60 -0.79
N PHE A 366 -3.09 -9.27 -0.89
CA PHE A 366 -2.27 -9.20 -2.11
C PHE A 366 -3.14 -9.56 -3.32
N PHE A 367 -3.82 -10.70 -3.28
CA PHE A 367 -4.67 -11.16 -4.36
C PHE A 367 -5.87 -10.24 -4.60
N ALA A 368 -6.65 -9.90 -3.56
CA ALA A 368 -7.83 -9.05 -3.70
C ALA A 368 -7.51 -7.64 -4.25
N PHE A 369 -6.44 -6.98 -3.79
CA PHE A 369 -6.11 -5.62 -4.26
C PHE A 369 -5.17 -5.61 -5.49
N LEU A 370 -3.93 -6.08 -5.33
CA LEU A 370 -2.88 -5.92 -6.35
C LEU A 370 -3.21 -6.67 -7.64
N HIS A 371 -3.90 -7.81 -7.53
CA HIS A 371 -4.44 -8.51 -8.69
C HIS A 371 -5.88 -8.07 -8.99
N CYS A 372 -6.89 -8.49 -8.23
CA CYS A 372 -8.29 -8.40 -8.68
C CYS A 372 -8.81 -6.96 -8.83
N TRP A 373 -8.67 -6.12 -7.79
CA TRP A 373 -9.17 -4.75 -7.82
C TRP A 373 -8.46 -3.88 -8.87
N LEU A 374 -7.13 -3.89 -8.90
CA LEU A 374 -6.39 -3.12 -9.90
C LEU A 374 -6.68 -3.59 -11.33
N ASN A 375 -6.91 -4.88 -11.56
CA ASN A 375 -7.34 -5.37 -12.87
C ASN A 375 -8.79 -5.03 -13.23
N ALA A 376 -9.71 -5.02 -12.27
CA ALA A 376 -11.08 -4.56 -12.49
C ALA A 376 -11.08 -3.07 -12.92
N PHE A 377 -10.34 -2.22 -12.21
CA PHE A 377 -10.18 -0.81 -12.58
C PHE A 377 -9.41 -0.63 -13.90
N ALA A 378 -8.39 -1.46 -14.18
CA ALA A 378 -7.69 -1.45 -15.46
C ALA A 378 -8.61 -1.80 -16.63
N GLU A 379 -9.44 -2.84 -16.51
CA GLU A 379 -10.37 -3.25 -17.55
C GLU A 379 -11.47 -2.20 -17.77
N MET A 380 -12.09 -1.68 -16.71
CA MET A 380 -13.10 -0.62 -16.79
C MET A 380 -12.57 0.64 -17.50
N LEU A 381 -11.38 1.11 -17.13
CA LEU A 381 -10.76 2.29 -17.73
C LEU A 381 -10.12 2.01 -19.11
N ARG A 382 -10.08 0.75 -19.54
CA ARG A 382 -9.33 0.25 -20.71
C ARG A 382 -7.82 0.56 -20.62
N PHE A 383 -7.22 0.48 -19.43
CA PHE A 383 -5.78 0.57 -19.19
C PHE A 383 -5.09 -0.77 -19.53
N ALA A 384 -3.99 -0.70 -20.27
CA ALA A 384 -3.35 -1.89 -20.86
C ALA A 384 -2.03 -2.33 -20.20
N ASP A 385 -1.42 -1.52 -19.31
CA ASP A 385 -0.23 -1.94 -18.55
C ASP A 385 -0.67 -2.53 -17.21
N ARG A 386 -0.64 -3.86 -17.06
CA ARG A 386 -1.15 -4.55 -15.87
C ARG A 386 -0.05 -5.17 -15.01
N MET A 387 1.19 -4.70 -15.15
CA MET A 387 2.31 -5.10 -14.29
C MET A 387 2.29 -4.29 -12.99
N PHE A 388 1.31 -4.56 -12.13
CA PHE A 388 1.21 -3.97 -10.78
C PHE A 388 2.15 -4.63 -9.77
N TYR A 389 2.61 -5.84 -10.08
CA TYR A 389 3.55 -6.69 -9.35
C TYR A 389 4.31 -7.59 -10.34
N LYS A 390 5.38 -8.24 -9.86
CA LYS A 390 6.12 -9.34 -10.53
C LYS A 390 6.10 -10.59 -9.63
N ASP A 391 6.95 -11.57 -9.93
CA ASP A 391 7.09 -12.85 -9.21
C ASP A 391 7.80 -12.71 -7.85
N TRP A 392 7.30 -11.83 -6.98
CA TRP A 392 7.91 -11.51 -5.69
C TRP A 392 8.16 -12.73 -4.80
N TRP A 393 7.35 -13.78 -4.94
CA TRP A 393 7.46 -15.06 -4.24
C TRP A 393 8.75 -15.83 -4.55
N ASN A 394 9.36 -15.59 -5.71
CA ASN A 394 10.66 -16.17 -6.12
C ASN A 394 11.87 -15.40 -5.56
N SER A 395 11.66 -14.27 -4.87
CA SER A 395 12.77 -13.40 -4.44
C SER A 395 13.73 -14.11 -3.48
N THR A 396 15.01 -14.19 -3.84
CA THR A 396 16.08 -14.66 -2.94
C THR A 396 16.63 -13.55 -2.04
N SER A 397 16.34 -12.28 -2.36
CA SER A 397 16.69 -11.10 -1.57
C SER A 397 15.47 -10.27 -1.23
N PHE A 398 15.50 -9.61 -0.08
CA PHE A 398 14.50 -8.61 0.25
C PHE A 398 14.56 -7.40 -0.70
N ALA A 399 15.74 -7.02 -1.21
CA ALA A 399 15.87 -5.96 -2.20
C ALA A 399 15.11 -6.25 -3.51
N ASN A 400 15.01 -7.52 -3.93
CA ASN A 400 14.14 -7.91 -5.03
C ASN A 400 12.66 -7.88 -4.65
N TYR A 401 12.30 -8.35 -3.45
CA TYR A 401 10.93 -8.33 -2.95
C TYR A 401 10.31 -6.91 -3.02
N TYR A 402 11.02 -5.86 -2.59
CA TYR A 402 10.51 -4.46 -2.67
C TYR A 402 10.24 -3.97 -4.10
N ARG A 403 11.08 -4.38 -5.06
CA ARG A 403 10.95 -4.02 -6.48
C ARG A 403 9.85 -4.81 -7.21
N THR A 404 9.36 -5.89 -6.61
CA THR A 404 8.47 -6.86 -7.29
C THR A 404 7.11 -7.00 -6.63
N TRP A 405 6.99 -6.78 -5.31
CA TRP A 405 5.75 -6.90 -4.55
C TRP A 405 4.69 -5.89 -4.99
N ASN A 406 4.98 -4.59 -4.95
CA ASN A 406 4.06 -3.51 -5.29
C ASN A 406 4.76 -2.50 -6.20
N VAL A 407 4.81 -2.83 -7.50
CA VAL A 407 5.46 -2.02 -8.54
C VAL A 407 4.83 -0.62 -8.63
N VAL A 408 3.53 -0.49 -8.34
CA VAL A 408 2.80 0.78 -8.44
C VAL A 408 3.32 1.83 -7.45
N VAL A 409 3.60 1.45 -6.19
CA VAL A 409 4.19 2.37 -5.21
C VAL A 409 5.71 2.39 -5.28
N HIS A 410 6.36 1.24 -5.52
CA HIS A 410 7.81 1.18 -5.74
C HIS A 410 8.25 2.21 -6.79
N ASP A 411 7.57 2.25 -7.94
CA ASP A 411 7.93 3.15 -9.02
C ASP A 411 7.69 4.62 -8.64
N TRP A 412 6.61 4.94 -7.90
CA TRP A 412 6.40 6.31 -7.41
C TRP A 412 7.54 6.77 -6.47
N LEU A 413 7.91 5.91 -5.52
CA LEU A 413 9.03 6.16 -4.61
C LEU A 413 10.35 6.28 -5.37
N TYR A 414 10.61 5.42 -6.35
CA TYR A 414 11.82 5.44 -7.15
C TYR A 414 11.93 6.68 -8.06
N TYR A 415 10.87 7.02 -8.81
CA TYR A 415 10.90 8.12 -9.77
C TYR A 415 10.78 9.51 -9.14
N TYR A 416 10.10 9.65 -7.99
CA TYR A 416 9.81 10.97 -7.39
C TYR A 416 10.47 11.23 -6.02
N VAL A 417 10.93 10.19 -5.30
CA VAL A 417 11.67 10.38 -4.04
C VAL A 417 13.15 10.03 -4.24
N TYR A 418 13.47 8.82 -4.71
CA TYR A 418 14.85 8.34 -4.88
C TYR A 418 15.62 9.13 -5.95
N ARG A 419 15.11 9.15 -7.19
CA ARG A 419 15.74 9.88 -8.31
C ARG A 419 15.88 11.38 -8.02
N ASP A 420 14.92 11.98 -7.33
CA ASP A 420 14.94 13.41 -7.03
C ASP A 420 15.91 13.76 -5.90
N PHE A 421 15.95 12.98 -4.82
CA PHE A 421 16.98 13.12 -3.79
C PHE A 421 18.39 12.95 -4.40
N LEU A 422 18.58 11.97 -5.29
CA LEU A 422 19.84 11.80 -6.01
C LEU A 422 20.18 13.03 -6.86
N LEU A 423 19.23 13.59 -7.62
CA LEU A 423 19.45 14.81 -8.41
C LEU A 423 19.83 16.01 -7.53
N ILE A 424 19.13 16.22 -6.41
CA ILE A 424 19.44 17.27 -5.44
C ILE A 424 20.85 17.08 -4.85
N SER A 425 21.20 15.85 -4.45
CA SER A 425 22.51 15.48 -3.88
C SER A 425 23.67 15.40 -4.89
N GLN A 426 23.44 15.74 -6.18
CA GLN A 426 24.41 15.59 -7.28
C GLN A 426 24.96 14.15 -7.38
N LYS A 427 24.08 13.15 -7.19
CA LYS A 427 24.33 11.71 -7.14
C LYS A 427 25.32 11.22 -6.06
N ARG A 428 25.75 12.09 -5.12
CA ARG A 428 26.78 11.74 -4.14
C ARG A 428 26.28 10.76 -3.08
N PHE A 429 25.16 11.06 -2.42
CA PHE A 429 24.73 10.32 -1.23
C PHE A 429 23.71 9.22 -1.56
N ARG A 430 24.15 8.18 -2.27
CA ARG A 430 23.29 7.06 -2.72
C ARG A 430 22.67 6.27 -1.58
N LEU A 431 23.46 6.00 -0.52
CA LEU A 431 22.98 5.35 0.69
C LEU A 431 21.89 6.20 1.37
N ALA A 432 22.15 7.49 1.60
CA ALA A 432 21.20 8.39 2.24
C ALA A 432 19.88 8.51 1.45
N ALA A 433 19.95 8.54 0.11
CA ALA A 433 18.77 8.54 -0.76
C ALA A 433 17.89 7.29 -0.54
N MET A 434 18.52 6.12 -0.42
CA MET A 434 17.82 4.85 -0.19
C MET A 434 17.22 4.79 1.22
N LEU A 435 17.98 5.16 2.26
CA LEU A 435 17.48 5.24 3.64
C LEU A 435 16.36 6.27 3.80
N PHE A 436 16.40 7.39 3.09
CA PHE A 436 15.38 8.44 3.11
C PHE A 436 14.05 7.98 2.50
N VAL A 437 14.09 7.36 1.31
CA VAL A 437 12.92 6.76 0.65
C VAL A 437 12.24 5.74 1.57
N PHE A 438 13.05 4.90 2.20
CA PHE A 438 12.58 3.88 3.12
C PHE A 438 12.04 4.46 4.44
N THR A 439 12.68 5.47 5.02
CA THR A 439 12.17 6.17 6.21
C THR A 439 10.82 6.83 5.93
N ILE A 440 10.65 7.43 4.74
CA ILE A 440 9.36 7.96 4.29
C ILE A 440 8.32 6.84 4.18
N SER A 441 8.68 5.70 3.58
CA SER A 441 7.79 4.53 3.53
C SER A 441 7.36 4.11 4.94
N ALA A 442 8.31 3.79 5.83
CA ALA A 442 7.99 3.34 7.19
C ALA A 442 7.15 4.37 7.97
N ALA A 443 7.44 5.67 7.87
CA ALA A 443 6.70 6.73 8.53
C ALA A 443 5.25 6.89 7.99
N VAL A 444 5.04 6.73 6.67
CA VAL A 444 3.69 6.77 6.09
C VAL A 444 2.86 5.57 6.55
N HIS A 445 3.43 4.38 6.66
CA HIS A 445 2.69 3.21 7.15
C HIS A 445 2.33 3.31 8.63
N GLU A 446 3.25 3.80 9.47
CA GLU A 446 2.97 4.05 10.88
C GLU A 446 1.93 5.17 11.06
N TYR A 447 1.99 6.24 10.25
CA TYR A 447 0.94 7.27 10.21
C TYR A 447 -0.43 6.67 9.91
N ILE A 448 -0.55 5.80 8.89
CA ILE A 448 -1.85 5.20 8.56
C ILE A 448 -2.33 4.30 9.72
N LEU A 449 -1.48 3.41 10.26
CA LEU A 449 -1.89 2.54 11.38
C LEU A 449 -2.27 3.35 12.63
N ALA A 450 -1.47 4.36 13.01
CA ALA A 450 -1.71 5.13 14.21
C ALA A 450 -3.01 5.94 14.15
N VAL A 451 -3.33 6.54 12.99
CA VAL A 451 -4.61 7.24 12.79
C VAL A 451 -5.79 6.26 12.73
N CYS A 452 -5.63 5.08 12.11
CA CYS A 452 -6.72 4.11 11.95
C CYS A 452 -7.02 3.26 13.19
N PHE A 453 -6.05 3.08 14.09
CA PHE A 453 -6.26 2.44 15.39
C PHE A 453 -6.46 3.43 16.55
N GLY A 454 -6.16 4.71 16.36
CA GLY A 454 -6.32 5.76 17.38
C GLY A 454 -5.26 5.75 18.48
N PHE A 455 -4.18 4.99 18.32
CA PHE A 455 -3.04 4.93 19.25
C PHE A 455 -1.71 4.88 18.47
N PHE A 456 -0.64 5.42 19.04
CA PHE A 456 0.69 5.33 18.45
C PHE A 456 1.48 4.16 19.06
N TYR A 457 1.75 3.12 18.27
CA TYR A 457 2.54 1.97 18.73
C TYR A 457 3.51 1.52 17.62
N PRO A 458 4.74 2.06 17.57
CA PRO A 458 5.63 1.99 16.41
C PRO A 458 6.30 0.63 16.14
N VAL A 459 5.58 -0.46 16.38
CA VAL A 459 6.00 -1.83 16.06
C VAL A 459 6.23 -1.99 14.57
N LEU A 460 5.38 -1.43 13.70
CA LEU A 460 5.55 -1.55 12.26
C LEU A 460 6.75 -0.72 11.79
N PHE A 461 6.86 0.52 12.25
CA PHE A 461 8.01 1.38 12.01
C PHE A 461 9.31 0.70 12.44
N CYS A 462 9.37 0.09 13.63
CA CYS A 462 10.57 -0.61 14.13
C CYS A 462 10.82 -1.98 13.46
N LEU A 463 9.78 -2.75 13.15
CA LEU A 463 9.93 -4.05 12.49
C LEU A 463 10.47 -3.88 11.06
N PHE A 464 10.07 -2.80 10.39
CA PHE A 464 10.88 -2.28 9.31
C PHE A 464 12.22 -1.81 9.90
N MET A 465 12.32 -0.61 10.47
CA MET A 465 13.55 0.16 10.74
C MET A 465 14.69 -0.56 11.50
N CYS A 466 14.47 -1.77 12.03
CA CYS A 466 15.52 -2.73 12.38
C CYS A 466 15.71 -3.85 11.32
N PHE A 467 14.78 -4.81 11.22
CA PHE A 467 15.02 -6.09 10.53
C PHE A 467 15.22 -5.94 9.01
N GLY A 468 14.53 -5.00 8.38
CA GLY A 468 14.49 -4.95 6.92
C GLY A 468 15.79 -4.47 6.24
N MET A 469 16.62 -3.56 6.81
CA MET A 469 17.97 -3.31 6.26
C MET A 469 18.98 -4.33 6.74
N MET A 470 18.82 -4.87 7.96
CA MET A 470 19.62 -6.02 8.38
C MET A 470 19.52 -7.11 7.30
N PHE A 471 18.30 -7.40 6.83
CA PHE A 471 18.10 -8.29 5.69
C PHE A 471 18.50 -7.70 4.33
N ASN A 472 18.30 -6.42 4.01
CA ASN A 472 18.73 -5.84 2.72
C ASN A 472 20.27 -5.91 2.53
N PHE A 473 21.04 -5.67 3.59
CA PHE A 473 22.50 -5.76 3.56
C PHE A 473 23.02 -7.20 3.67
N ILE A 474 22.44 -8.05 4.53
CA ILE A 474 22.91 -9.44 4.71
C ILE A 474 22.44 -10.35 3.57
N LEU A 475 21.18 -10.22 3.14
CA LEU A 475 20.53 -11.01 2.09
C LEU A 475 20.61 -10.30 0.74
N HIS A 476 21.82 -9.88 0.37
CA HIS A 476 22.09 -9.13 -0.86
C HIS A 476 21.99 -10.00 -2.13
N ASP A 477 21.50 -9.41 -3.23
CA ASP A 477 21.18 -10.00 -4.55
C ASP A 477 22.19 -10.97 -5.17
N ARG A 478 23.49 -10.86 -4.85
CA ARG A 478 24.51 -11.85 -5.23
C ARG A 478 24.20 -13.26 -4.69
N ARG A 479 23.37 -13.39 -3.65
CA ARG A 479 22.94 -14.64 -3.02
C ARG A 479 21.73 -15.24 -3.75
N LYS A 480 21.95 -15.86 -4.91
CA LYS A 480 20.90 -16.43 -5.78
C LYS A 480 20.52 -17.90 -5.48
N GLY A 481 20.98 -18.46 -4.35
CA GLY A 481 20.64 -19.84 -3.93
C GLY A 481 19.27 -19.98 -3.27
N PRO A 482 18.59 -21.14 -3.36
CA PRO A 482 17.20 -21.31 -2.91
C PRO A 482 17.00 -21.16 -1.39
N ILE A 483 18.04 -21.45 -0.60
CA ILE A 483 18.02 -21.25 0.87
C ILE A 483 17.68 -19.81 1.27
N TRP A 484 18.03 -18.82 0.44
CA TRP A 484 17.77 -17.41 0.73
C TRP A 484 16.31 -17.02 0.51
N ASN A 485 15.61 -17.70 -0.41
CA ASN A 485 14.15 -17.58 -0.54
C ASN A 485 13.44 -18.19 0.69
N VAL A 486 13.90 -19.35 1.19
CA VAL A 486 13.37 -19.95 2.44
C VAL A 486 13.56 -19.01 3.64
N ILE A 487 14.73 -18.38 3.76
CA ILE A 487 15.01 -17.40 4.83
C ILE A 487 14.14 -16.15 4.68
N MET A 488 13.96 -15.64 3.45
CA MET A 488 13.06 -14.50 3.15
C MET A 488 11.62 -14.81 3.59
N TRP A 489 11.07 -15.96 3.17
CA TRP A 489 9.74 -16.40 3.59
C TRP A 489 9.62 -16.60 5.10
N THR A 490 10.61 -17.21 5.75
CA THR A 490 10.62 -17.41 7.21
C THR A 490 10.56 -16.08 7.97
N ALA A 491 11.36 -15.10 7.54
CA ALA A 491 11.37 -13.76 8.12
C ALA A 491 10.08 -12.98 7.82
N LEU A 492 9.52 -13.12 6.62
CA LEU A 492 8.24 -12.51 6.23
C LEU A 492 7.09 -13.07 7.08
N PHE A 493 7.02 -14.39 7.25
CA PHE A 493 6.02 -15.10 8.07
C PHE A 493 6.09 -14.70 9.55
N LEU A 494 7.30 -14.69 10.13
CA LEU A 494 7.51 -14.22 11.50
C LEU A 494 7.08 -12.75 11.65
N GLY A 495 7.40 -11.91 10.66
CA GLY A 495 6.96 -10.52 10.61
C GLY A 495 5.43 -10.37 10.62
N GLN A 496 4.70 -11.18 9.84
CA GLN A 496 3.23 -11.20 9.89
C GLN A 496 2.69 -11.52 11.28
N GLY A 497 3.22 -12.58 11.91
CA GLY A 497 2.81 -13.01 13.24
C GLY A 497 3.05 -11.94 14.31
N VAL A 498 4.21 -11.28 14.28
CA VAL A 498 4.54 -10.18 15.20
C VAL A 498 3.61 -8.97 15.02
N ILE A 499 3.35 -8.54 13.78
CA ILE A 499 2.48 -7.37 13.53
C ILE A 499 1.04 -7.66 13.98
N ILE A 500 0.43 -8.77 13.54
CA ILE A 500 -0.95 -9.10 13.95
C ILE A 500 -1.04 -9.31 15.46
N CYS A 501 -0.06 -9.97 16.09
CA CYS A 501 -0.05 -10.17 17.54
C CYS A 501 -0.05 -8.84 18.31
N LEU A 502 0.94 -7.98 18.05
CA LEU A 502 1.19 -6.80 18.87
C LEU A 502 0.14 -5.70 18.67
N TYR A 503 -0.28 -5.40 17.43
CA TYR A 503 -1.35 -4.41 17.21
C TYR A 503 -2.71 -4.90 17.73
N SER A 504 -3.02 -6.20 17.66
CA SER A 504 -4.24 -6.74 18.26
C SER A 504 -4.20 -6.67 19.78
N GLN A 505 -3.07 -7.05 20.40
CA GLN A 505 -2.90 -6.96 21.85
C GLN A 505 -3.04 -5.51 22.36
N GLU A 506 -2.42 -4.54 21.69
CA GLU A 506 -2.57 -3.12 22.03
C GLU A 506 -4.02 -2.63 21.86
N TRP A 507 -4.69 -2.97 20.75
CA TRP A 507 -6.10 -2.64 20.52
C TRP A 507 -7.03 -3.17 21.63
N TYR A 508 -6.84 -4.42 22.07
CA TYR A 508 -7.59 -4.97 23.20
C TYR A 508 -7.19 -4.31 24.53
N ALA A 509 -5.90 -4.05 24.78
CA ALA A 509 -5.43 -3.38 25.99
C ALA A 509 -6.02 -1.96 26.15
N GLN A 510 -6.05 -1.17 25.06
CA GLN A 510 -6.71 0.14 25.00
C GLN A 510 -8.21 0.05 25.35
N ARG A 511 -8.89 -1.02 24.90
CA ARG A 511 -10.33 -1.21 25.13
C ARG A 511 -10.67 -1.70 26.55
N TYR A 512 -9.81 -2.50 27.18
CA TYR A 512 -9.99 -2.93 28.58
C TYR A 512 -9.47 -1.90 29.60
N CYS A 513 -8.44 -1.12 29.23
CA CYS A 513 -7.78 -0.14 30.09
C CYS A 513 -7.82 1.30 29.50
N PRO A 514 -9.00 1.87 29.25
CA PRO A 514 -9.12 3.21 28.66
C PRO A 514 -8.40 4.28 29.49
N LEU A 515 -7.87 5.29 28.81
CA LEU A 515 -7.28 6.47 29.44
C LEU A 515 -8.37 7.29 30.16
N LYS A 516 -8.03 7.84 31.33
CA LYS A 516 -8.93 8.72 32.10
C LYS A 516 -8.67 10.20 31.83
N GLU A 517 -7.39 10.58 31.71
CA GLU A 517 -6.95 11.93 31.36
C GLU A 517 -5.85 11.79 30.29
N PRO A 518 -6.04 12.32 29.06
CA PRO A 518 -5.09 12.10 27.98
C PRO A 518 -3.88 13.04 28.07
N SER A 519 -2.87 12.68 28.87
CA SER A 519 -1.55 13.32 28.78
C SER A 519 -0.84 12.90 27.49
N PHE A 520 0.00 13.78 26.91
CA PHE A 520 0.72 13.45 25.66
C PHE A 520 1.61 12.22 25.81
N LEU A 521 2.23 12.03 26.98
CA LEU A 521 3.04 10.84 27.27
C LEU A 521 2.19 9.57 27.35
N GLU A 522 0.99 9.62 27.94
CA GLU A 522 0.07 8.47 27.96
C GLU A 522 -0.51 8.12 26.58
N MET A 523 -0.69 9.10 25.70
CA MET A 523 -1.11 8.86 24.31
C MET A 523 -0.02 8.19 23.45
N VAL A 524 1.26 8.34 23.84
CA VAL A 524 2.44 7.78 23.17
C VAL A 524 2.95 6.49 23.84
N THR A 525 2.49 6.19 25.07
CA THR A 525 2.92 5.01 25.84
C THR A 525 1.98 3.82 25.61
N PRO A 526 2.47 2.65 25.13
CA PRO A 526 1.63 1.48 24.87
C PRO A 526 0.90 0.98 26.13
N ARG A 527 -0.40 0.71 26.01
CA ARG A 527 -1.26 0.21 27.10
C ARG A 527 -1.07 -1.28 27.35
N SER A 528 -0.63 -2.03 26.35
CA SER A 528 -0.17 -3.42 26.51
C SER A 528 1.00 -3.57 27.50
N TRP A 529 1.84 -2.53 27.67
CA TRP A 529 2.96 -2.56 28.62
C TRP A 529 2.68 -1.75 29.89
N SER A 530 1.88 -0.69 29.81
CA SER A 530 1.57 0.19 30.95
C SER A 530 0.31 -0.17 31.73
N CYS A 531 -0.64 -0.92 31.14
CA CYS A 531 -1.78 -1.43 31.91
C CYS A 531 -1.38 -2.64 32.75
N GLN A 532 -0.85 -2.38 33.94
CA GLN A 532 -1.04 -3.29 35.04
C GLN A 532 -2.54 -3.29 35.40
N THR A 533 -3.29 -4.24 34.85
CA THR A 533 -4.45 -4.78 35.57
C THR A 533 -3.90 -5.38 36.85
N GLY A 534 -3.92 -4.59 37.94
CA GLY A 534 -3.59 -5.08 39.28
C GLY A 534 -4.43 -6.33 39.58
N LEU A 535 -3.86 -7.26 40.35
CA LEU A 535 -4.54 -8.51 40.68
C LEU A 535 -5.94 -8.24 41.20
N ARG A 536 -6.95 -8.59 40.41
CA ARG A 536 -8.34 -8.59 40.86
C ARG A 536 -8.62 -9.89 41.61
N THR A 537 -7.92 -10.03 42.72
CA THR A 537 -8.35 -10.85 43.85
C THR A 537 -9.50 -10.12 44.54
N ASP A 538 -10.71 -10.35 44.06
CA ASP A 538 -12.02 -10.11 44.70
C ASP A 538 -13.10 -10.84 43.87
#